data_AF-A0A2T0FNH2-F1
#
_entry.id   AF-A0A2T0FNH2-F1
#
_cell.length_a   1.000
_cell.length_b   1.000
_cell.length_c   1.000
_cell.angle_alpha   90.00
_cell.angle_beta   90.00
_cell.angle_gamma   90.00
#
_symmetry.space_group_name_H-M   'P 1'
#
loop_
_entity.id
_entity.type
_entity.pdbx_description
1 polymer ?
#
loop_
_entity_poly.entity_id
_entity_poly.type
_entity_poly.pdbx_seq_one_letter_code
_entity_poly.pdbx_strand_id
1 'polypeptide(L)'
;MAEEHAVAEPVVEDIGESKSESPVEEAPGNNAASEFIAELTGKEVIVKLTSSIEYHGLLQAVDGFMNITLQNTREVYDGKLVSEFGDVFLRGSMVAYIAAA
;
A
#
# COMPACT_ATOMS: atom_id res chain seq x y z
N MET A 1 -63.64 -1.49 -36.68
CA MET A 1 -63.17 -1.46 -35.29
C MET A 1 -62.01 -2.44 -35.24
N ALA A 2 -60.82 -1.91 -34.97
CA ALA A 2 -59.54 -2.47 -35.38
C ALA A 2 -59.06 -3.62 -34.48
N GLU A 3 -58.39 -4.60 -35.11
CA GLU A 3 -57.70 -5.71 -34.47
C GLU A 3 -56.46 -5.23 -33.71
N GLU A 4 -56.25 -5.85 -32.55
CA GLU A 4 -55.17 -5.61 -31.59
C GLU A 4 -53.84 -6.14 -32.14
N HIS A 5 -52.87 -5.24 -32.35
CA HIS A 5 -51.50 -5.58 -32.72
C HIS A 5 -50.66 -5.72 -31.46
N ALA A 6 -50.35 -6.96 -31.06
CA ALA A 6 -49.35 -7.25 -30.04
C ALA A 6 -47.94 -7.04 -30.64
N VAL A 7 -47.19 -6.06 -30.13
CA VAL A 7 -45.77 -5.89 -30.44
C VAL A 7 -44.96 -6.59 -29.34
N ALA A 8 -44.25 -7.66 -29.72
CA ALA A 8 -43.29 -8.32 -28.86
C ALA A 8 -42.06 -7.43 -28.65
N GLU A 9 -41.63 -7.24 -27.40
CA GLU A 9 -40.37 -6.59 -27.08
C GLU A 9 -39.19 -7.51 -27.46
N PRO A 10 -38.10 -6.99 -28.04
CA PRO A 10 -36.95 -7.82 -28.40
C PRO A 10 -36.20 -8.26 -27.13
N VAL A 11 -35.99 -9.57 -27.04
CA VAL A 11 -35.11 -10.21 -26.05
C VAL A 11 -33.70 -9.67 -26.25
N VAL A 12 -33.19 -8.97 -25.25
CA VAL A 12 -31.76 -8.64 -25.16
C VAL A 12 -30.99 -9.93 -24.89
N GLU A 13 -30.21 -10.37 -25.87
CA GLU A 13 -29.27 -11.47 -25.68
C GLU A 13 -28.13 -10.99 -24.78
N ASP A 14 -28.05 -11.58 -23.59
CA ASP A 14 -26.97 -11.43 -22.62
C ASP A 14 -25.67 -11.97 -23.25
N ILE A 15 -24.88 -11.06 -23.83
CA ILE A 15 -23.50 -11.36 -24.23
C ILE A 15 -22.66 -11.48 -22.96
N GLY A 16 -22.68 -12.69 -22.37
CA GLY A 16 -21.78 -13.07 -21.30
C GLY A 16 -20.33 -12.82 -21.71
N GLU A 17 -19.74 -11.78 -21.12
CA GLU A 17 -18.33 -11.44 -21.30
C GLU A 17 -17.48 -12.54 -20.67
N SER A 18 -17.14 -13.52 -21.48
CA SER A 18 -16.26 -14.64 -21.13
C SER A 18 -14.83 -14.10 -21.05
N LYS A 19 -14.49 -13.41 -19.96
CA LYS A 19 -13.10 -13.05 -19.68
C LYS A 19 -12.36 -14.32 -19.30
N SER A 20 -11.71 -14.91 -20.29
CA SER A 20 -10.70 -15.95 -20.10
C SER A 20 -9.55 -15.35 -19.32
N GLU A 21 -9.54 -15.53 -18.01
CA GLU A 21 -8.33 -15.34 -17.21
C GLU A 21 -7.40 -16.52 -17.51
N SER A 22 -6.53 -16.32 -18.48
CA SER A 22 -5.29 -17.08 -18.61
C SER A 22 -4.51 -16.97 -17.30
N PRO A 23 -3.93 -18.06 -16.76
CA PRO A 23 -3.02 -17.93 -15.64
C PRO A 23 -1.78 -17.21 -16.15
N VAL A 24 -1.62 -15.96 -15.75
CA VAL A 24 -0.33 -15.26 -15.87
C VAL A 24 0.63 -15.98 -14.93
N GLU A 25 1.47 -16.83 -15.51
CA GLU A 25 2.69 -17.33 -14.88
C GLU A 25 3.57 -16.10 -14.61
N GLU A 26 3.39 -15.49 -13.44
CA GLU A 26 4.24 -14.39 -13.01
C GLU A 26 5.67 -14.93 -12.88
N ALA A 27 6.59 -14.33 -13.65
CA ALA A 27 8.02 -14.50 -13.44
C ALA A 27 8.35 -14.32 -11.95
N PRO A 28 9.38 -14.97 -11.39
CA PRO A 28 9.81 -14.73 -10.02
C PRO A 28 10.29 -13.28 -9.89
N GLY A 29 9.33 -12.39 -9.66
CA GLY A 29 9.50 -10.98 -9.43
C GLY A 29 10.14 -10.76 -8.07
N ASN A 30 10.64 -9.56 -7.86
CA ASN A 30 11.39 -9.15 -6.68
C ASN A 30 10.47 -8.98 -5.44
N ASN A 31 9.59 -9.96 -5.20
CA ASN A 31 8.50 -9.98 -4.21
C ASN A 31 9.02 -9.91 -2.77
N ALA A 32 10.29 -10.27 -2.57
CA ALA A 32 10.94 -10.27 -1.27
C ALA A 32 10.90 -8.89 -0.58
N ALA A 33 11.00 -7.78 -1.33
CA ALA A 33 10.95 -6.44 -0.74
C ALA A 33 9.56 -6.06 -0.25
N SER A 34 8.52 -6.34 -1.05
CA SER A 34 7.13 -6.12 -0.66
C SER A 34 6.70 -7.05 0.48
N GLU A 35 7.14 -8.31 0.47
CA GLU A 35 6.91 -9.28 1.55
C GLU A 35 7.57 -8.80 2.85
N PHE A 36 8.82 -8.35 2.79
CA PHE A 36 9.52 -7.78 3.94
C PHE A 36 8.77 -6.57 4.53
N ILE A 37 8.30 -5.63 3.71
CA ILE A 37 7.54 -4.47 4.19
C ILE A 37 6.19 -4.90 4.81
N ALA A 38 5.51 -5.87 4.21
CA ALA A 38 4.28 -6.42 4.76
C ALA A 38 4.53 -7.06 6.14
N GLU A 39 5.63 -7.79 6.30
CA GLU A 39 6.03 -8.38 7.59
C GLU A 39 6.33 -7.33 8.67
N LEU A 40 6.79 -6.13 8.30
CA LEU A 40 7.05 -5.04 9.25
C LEU A 40 5.78 -4.30 9.69
N THR A 41 4.67 -4.45 8.96
CA THR A 41 3.44 -3.71 9.26
C THR A 41 2.92 -4.11 10.65
N GLY A 42 2.61 -3.12 11.48
CA GLY A 42 2.20 -3.31 12.88
C GLY A 42 3.35 -3.61 13.85
N LYS A 43 4.62 -3.47 13.43
CA LYS A 43 5.80 -3.64 14.30
C LYS A 43 6.52 -2.32 14.51
N GLU A 44 7.31 -2.24 15.58
CA GLU A 44 8.24 -1.16 15.81
C GLU A 44 9.35 -1.21 14.73
N VAL A 45 9.60 -0.07 14.10
CA VAL A 45 10.58 0.09 13.02
C VAL A 45 11.43 1.32 13.24
N ILE A 46 12.60 1.32 12.60
CA ILE A 46 13.48 2.48 12.46
C ILE A 46 13.44 2.92 11.00
N VAL A 47 13.02 4.16 10.76
CA VAL A 47 13.06 4.80 9.44
C VAL A 47 14.13 5.88 9.46
N LYS A 48 15.22 5.69 8.72
CA LYS A 48 16.26 6.71 8.58
C LYS A 48 15.99 7.59 7.37
N LEU A 49 16.01 8.89 7.57
CA LEU A 49 15.93 9.87 6.49
C LEU A 49 17.32 10.15 5.89
N THR A 50 17.35 10.67 4.67
CA THR A 50 18.59 11.13 4.00
C THR A 50 19.31 12.24 4.77
N SER A 51 18.61 12.96 5.65
CA SER A 51 19.18 13.93 6.60
C SER A 51 19.93 13.29 7.78
N SER A 52 20.00 11.95 7.84
CA SER A 52 20.55 11.15 8.95
C SER A 52 19.71 11.15 10.25
N ILE A 53 18.59 11.88 10.28
CA ILE A 53 17.58 11.78 11.34
C ILE A 53 16.90 10.41 11.25
N GLU A 54 16.61 9.81 12.40
CA GLU A 54 15.87 8.55 12.51
C GLU A 54 14.52 8.78 13.17
N TYR A 55 13.48 8.15 12.62
CA TYR A 55 12.17 8.07 13.24
C TYR A 55 11.94 6.63 13.67
N HIS A 56 11.71 6.44 14.97
CA HIS A 56 11.45 5.13 15.58
C HIS A 56 9.97 5.10 15.94
N GLY A 57 9.22 4.10 15.48
CA GLY A 57 7.80 4.02 15.83
C GLY A 57 7.10 2.81 15.22
N LEU A 58 5.81 2.70 15.54
CA LEU A 58 4.96 1.61 15.09
C LEU A 58 4.53 1.81 13.63
N LEU A 59 4.96 0.91 12.74
CA LEU A 59 4.61 1.00 11.32
C LEU A 59 3.12 0.75 11.10
N GLN A 60 2.39 1.73 10.54
CA GLN A 60 0.97 1.57 10.21
C GLN A 60 0.75 1.21 8.74
N ALA A 61 1.45 1.89 7.83
CA ALA A 61 1.27 1.69 6.41
C ALA A 61 2.50 2.16 5.63
N VAL A 62 2.72 1.54 4.47
CA VAL A 62 3.69 1.93 3.44
C VAL A 62 3.04 1.81 2.08
N ASP A 63 3.32 2.75 1.18
CA ASP A 63 2.87 2.70 -0.22
C ASP A 63 4.00 2.38 -1.21
N GLY A 64 3.66 2.26 -2.50
CA GLY A 64 4.62 1.97 -3.57
C GLY A 64 5.66 3.08 -3.83
N PHE A 65 5.51 4.25 -3.22
CA PHE A 65 6.48 5.34 -3.26
C PHE A 65 7.29 5.47 -1.97
N MET A 66 7.15 4.50 -1.04
CA MET A 66 7.75 4.51 0.29
C MET A 66 7.29 5.69 1.16
N ASN A 67 6.10 6.24 0.94
CA ASN A 67 5.49 7.09 1.96
C ASN A 67 5.08 6.20 3.15
N ILE A 68 5.41 6.64 4.37
CA ILE A 68 5.31 5.83 5.57
C ILE A 68 4.47 6.57 6.60
N THR A 69 3.53 5.86 7.21
CA THR A 69 2.81 6.33 8.40
C THR A 69 3.30 5.56 9.62
N LEU A 70 3.75 6.30 10.64
CA LEU A 70 4.17 5.77 11.94
C LEU A 70 3.23 6.27 13.05
N GLN A 71 3.10 5.48 14.12
CA GLN A 71 2.46 5.85 15.37
C GLN A 71 3.45 5.77 16.54
N ASN A 72 3.15 6.47 17.64
CA ASN A 72 4.00 6.54 18.84
C ASN A 72 5.46 6.86 18.50
N THR A 73 5.65 7.83 17.60
CA THR A 73 6.91 8.02 16.89
C THR A 73 7.91 8.85 17.73
N ARG A 74 9.17 8.47 17.74
CA ARG A 74 10.27 9.23 18.35
C ARG A 74 11.25 9.67 17.29
N GLU A 75 11.72 10.90 17.40
CA GLU A 75 12.80 11.43 16.57
C GLU A 75 14.12 11.31 17.30
N VAL A 76 15.08 10.68 16.62
CA VAL A 76 16.42 10.42 17.12
C VAL A 76 17.41 11.08 16.16
N TYR A 77 18.29 11.89 16.72
CA TYR A 77 19.40 12.50 16.00
C TYR A 77 20.70 12.16 16.72
N ASP A 78 21.65 11.56 15.99
CA ASP A 78 22.96 11.16 16.54
C ASP A 78 22.83 10.29 17.80
N GLY A 79 21.92 9.31 17.76
CA GLY A 79 21.65 8.37 18.86
C GLY A 79 20.95 8.98 20.08
N LYS A 80 20.55 10.26 20.03
CA LYS A 80 19.86 10.94 21.13
C LYS A 80 18.41 11.20 20.75
N LEU A 81 17.50 10.92 21.69
CA LEU A 81 16.11 11.31 21.59
C LEU A 81 16.02 12.84 21.54
N VAL A 82 15.47 13.37 20.45
CA VAL A 82 15.25 14.80 20.23
C VAL A 82 13.83 15.18 20.60
N SER A 83 12.86 14.41 20.12
CA SER A 83 11.45 14.69 20.30
C SER A 83 10.62 13.42 20.28
N GLU A 84 9.45 13.47 20.90
CA GLU A 84 8.41 12.46 20.76
C GLU A 84 7.21 13.07 20.03
N PHE A 85 6.63 12.27 19.15
CA PHE A 85 5.50 12.58 18.30
C PHE A 85 4.45 11.47 18.47
N GLY A 86 3.21 11.76 18.10
CA GLY A 86 2.17 10.73 17.96
C GLY A 86 2.28 10.10 16.58
N ASP A 87 1.30 10.44 15.76
CA ASP A 87 1.20 9.99 14.37
C ASP A 87 2.09 10.85 13.48
N VAL A 88 2.93 10.21 12.66
CA VAL A 88 3.88 10.87 11.75
C VAL A 88 3.70 10.31 10.35
N PHE A 89 3.68 11.21 9.36
CA PHE A 89 3.69 10.86 7.95
C PHE A 89 5.03 11.29 7.32
N LEU A 90 5.80 10.32 6.82
CA LEU A 90 7.08 10.52 6.18
C LEU A 90 6.93 10.37 4.66
N ARG A 91 7.45 11.34 3.91
CA ARG A 91 7.47 11.29 2.45
C ARG A 91 8.60 10.39 1.96
N GLY A 92 8.29 9.44 1.07
CA GLY A 92 9.23 8.40 0.64
C GLY A 92 10.49 8.90 -0.08
N SER A 93 10.43 10.06 -0.74
CA SER A 93 11.61 10.66 -1.37
C SER A 93 12.73 11.06 -0.38
N MET A 94 12.42 11.13 0.91
CA MET A 94 13.39 11.43 1.97
C MET A 94 13.88 10.18 2.69
N VAL A 95 13.30 9.01 2.44
CA VAL A 95 13.61 7.77 3.15
C VAL A 95 14.90 7.17 2.59
N ALA A 96 15.87 6.94 3.45
CA ALA A 96 17.11 6.24 3.11
C ALA A 96 16.96 4.73 3.32
N TYR A 97 16.41 4.31 4.46
CA TYR A 97 16.06 2.91 4.71
C TYR A 97 14.96 2.76 5.78
N ILE A 98 14.38 1.56 5.82
CA ILE A 98 13.56 1.05 6.92
C ILE A 98 14.19 -0.23 7.48
N ALA A 99 14.16 -0.38 8.79
CA ALA A 99 14.65 -1.56 9.50
C ALA A 99 13.69 -1.95 10.62
N ALA A 100 13.64 -3.25 10.95
CA ALA A 100 13.02 -3.69 12.20
C ALA A 100 13.81 -3.11 13.40
N ALA A 101 13.10 -2.67 14.44
CA ALA A 101 13.70 -2.18 15.68
C ALA A 101 14.19 -3.33 16.58
#